data_AF-A0AAV4SWG8-F1
#
_entry.id   AF-A0AAV4SWG8-F1
#
_cell.length_a   1.000
_cell.length_b   1.000
_cell.length_c   1.000
_cell.angle_alpha   90.00
_cell.angle_beta   90.00
_cell.angle_gamma   90.00
#
_symmetry.space_group_name_H-M   'P 1'
#
loop_
_entity.id
_entity.type
_entity.pdbx_description
1 polymer ?
#
loop_
_entity_poly.entity_id
_entity_poly.type
_entity_poly.pdbx_seq_one_letter_code
_entity_poly.pdbx_strand_id
1 'polypeptide(L)'
;MPDRTYLVKGLNDSSTAAYFNLMVKTAKKLGANEETVEEELMQALNFEISLANYSLPREERRNISKLYNKYTVQKLQELVPQIDWMKYFNGLLNNPILPNEPLIVSVPDFVIRFADLILNTDKR
;
A
#
# COMPACT_ATOMS: atom_id res chain seq x y z
N MET A 1 12.27 -8.56 -6.42
CA MET A 1 11.34 -8.26 -5.31
C MET A 1 10.42 -9.47 -5.15
N PRO A 2 10.19 -10.01 -3.94
CA PRO A 2 9.27 -11.12 -3.78
C PRO A 2 7.88 -10.70 -4.29
N ASP A 3 7.31 -11.52 -5.17
CA ASP A 3 5.96 -11.34 -5.66
C ASP A 3 4.92 -11.42 -4.52
N ARG A 4 3.76 -10.78 -4.71
CA ARG A 4 2.58 -10.90 -3.81
C ARG A 4 2.37 -12.33 -3.32
N THR A 5 2.54 -13.30 -4.21
CA THR A 5 2.34 -14.73 -3.94
C THR A 5 3.19 -15.29 -2.80
N TYR A 6 4.34 -14.69 -2.47
CA TYR A 6 5.15 -15.09 -1.31
C TYR A 6 4.67 -14.39 -0.03
N LEU A 7 4.41 -13.08 -0.09
CA LEU A 7 3.96 -12.29 1.07
C LEU A 7 2.64 -12.82 1.65
N VAL A 8 1.69 -13.22 0.79
CA VAL A 8 0.39 -13.77 1.22
C VAL A 8 0.54 -15.07 2.02
N LYS A 9 1.65 -15.81 1.86
CA LYS A 9 1.93 -17.03 2.64
C LYS A 9 2.55 -16.73 4.01
N GLY A 10 2.88 -15.48 4.29
CA GLY A 10 3.52 -15.06 5.55
C GLY A 10 4.88 -15.72 5.78
N LEU A 11 5.29 -15.82 7.04
CA LEU A 11 6.59 -16.37 7.45
C LEU A 11 6.76 -17.88 7.19
N ASN A 12 5.69 -18.58 6.81
CA ASN A 12 5.78 -19.97 6.36
C ASN A 12 6.51 -20.10 5.01
N ASP A 13 6.59 -19.02 4.23
CA ASP A 13 7.37 -18.98 3.00
C ASP A 13 8.81 -18.54 3.28
N SER A 14 9.77 -19.30 2.76
CA SER A 14 11.20 -19.05 2.98
C SER A 14 11.66 -17.70 2.43
N SER A 15 11.02 -17.19 1.37
CA SER A 15 11.35 -15.88 0.80
C SER A 15 10.87 -14.75 1.70
N THR A 16 9.66 -14.87 2.25
CA THR A 16 9.10 -13.90 3.20
C THR A 16 9.88 -13.91 4.51
N ALA A 17 10.25 -15.09 5.02
CA ALA A 17 11.12 -15.21 6.20
C ALA A 17 12.52 -14.61 5.96
N ALA A 18 13.12 -14.84 4.79
CA ALA A 18 14.40 -14.22 4.43
C ALA A 18 14.29 -12.70 4.30
N TYR A 19 13.18 -12.19 3.76
CA TYR A 19 12.89 -10.76 3.68
C TYR A 19 12.76 -10.13 5.08
N PHE A 20 11.99 -10.74 5.98
CA PHE A 20 11.88 -10.25 7.36
C PHE A 20 13.24 -10.21 8.08
N ASN A 21 14.05 -11.26 7.92
CA ASN A 21 15.41 -11.29 8.45
C ASN A 21 16.29 -10.16 7.89
N LEU A 22 16.13 -9.82 6.61
CA LEU A 22 16.83 -8.70 5.98
C LEU A 22 16.37 -7.35 6.56
N MET A 23 15.06 -7.17 6.78
CA MET A 23 14.51 -5.96 7.42
C MET A 23 15.15 -5.75 8.80
N VAL A 24 15.12 -6.78 9.66
CA VAL A 24 15.69 -6.72 11.02
C VAL A 24 17.18 -6.41 11.00
N LYS A 25 17.95 -7.13 10.17
CA LYS A 25 19.41 -6.88 10.07
C LYS A 25 19.73 -5.48 9.57
N THR A 26 18.94 -4.95 8.64
CA THR A 26 19.14 -3.61 8.09
C THR A 26 18.80 -2.55 9.13
N ALA A 27 17.68 -2.67 9.83
CA ALA A 27 17.29 -1.75 10.89
C ALA A 27 18.31 -1.73 12.05
N LYS A 28 18.77 -2.91 12.51
CA LYS A 28 19.85 -3.01 13.52
C LYS A 28 21.12 -2.28 13.06
N LYS A 29 21.53 -2.44 11.79
CA LYS A 29 22.68 -1.72 11.21
C LYS A 29 22.48 -0.21 11.14
N LEU A 30 21.23 0.26 11.06
CA LEU A 30 20.88 1.68 11.07
C LEU A 30 20.68 2.23 12.49
N GLY A 31 20.92 1.43 13.54
CA GLY A 31 20.86 1.85 14.94
C GLY A 31 19.49 1.67 15.61
N ALA A 32 18.61 0.82 15.07
CA ALA A 32 17.36 0.47 15.73
C ALA A 32 17.60 -0.27 17.05
N ASN A 33 16.68 -0.10 18.01
CA ASN A 33 16.76 -0.76 19.32
C ASN A 33 16.60 -2.28 19.17
N GLU A 34 17.60 -3.05 19.62
CA GLU A 34 17.61 -4.51 19.50
C GLU A 34 16.44 -5.20 20.22
N GLU A 35 15.90 -4.58 21.27
CA GLU A 35 14.80 -5.14 22.05
C GLU A 35 13.44 -5.00 21.35
N THR A 36 13.22 -3.92 20.60
CA THR A 36 11.90 -3.61 20.00
C THR A 36 11.84 -3.82 18.49
N VAL A 37 12.99 -3.82 17.79
CA VAL A 37 13.07 -3.84 16.33
C VAL A 37 12.38 -5.03 15.69
N GLU A 38 12.39 -6.21 16.32
CA GLU A 38 11.73 -7.39 15.76
C GLU A 38 10.20 -7.26 15.82
N GLU A 39 9.65 -6.75 16.92
CA GLU A 39 8.22 -6.53 17.06
C GLU A 39 7.72 -5.41 16.13
N GLU A 40 8.45 -4.30 16.07
CA GLU A 40 8.13 -3.16 15.20
C GLU A 40 8.14 -3.57 13.72
N LEU A 41 9.17 -4.30 13.28
CA LEU A 41 9.25 -4.76 11.91
C LEU A 41 8.25 -5.89 11.62
N MET A 42 7.82 -6.65 12.63
CA MET A 42 6.74 -7.62 12.45
C MET A 42 5.42 -6.92 12.13
N GLN A 43 5.15 -5.80 12.80
CA GLN A 43 3.99 -4.96 12.48
C GLN A 43 4.07 -4.40 11.06
N ALA A 44 5.26 -3.92 10.65
CA ALA A 44 5.50 -3.47 9.28
C ALA A 44 5.27 -4.59 8.25
N LEU A 45 5.77 -5.80 8.52
CA LEU A 45 5.56 -6.95 7.65
C LEU A 45 4.07 -7.32 7.55
N ASN A 46 3.33 -7.32 8.66
CA ASN A 46 1.89 -7.61 8.65
C ASN A 46 1.10 -6.56 7.87
N PHE A 47 1.52 -5.29 7.94
CA PHE A 47 0.98 -4.24 7.10
C PHE A 47 1.23 -4.52 5.61
N GLU A 48 2.46 -4.87 5.23
CA GLU A 48 2.78 -5.26 3.85
C GLU A 48 1.98 -6.48 3.37
N ILE A 49 1.79 -7.50 4.22
CA ILE A 49 0.97 -8.68 3.92
C ILE A 49 -0.49 -8.28 3.67
N SER A 50 -1.02 -7.32 4.43
CA SER A 50 -2.38 -6.80 4.25
C SER A 50 -2.52 -6.11 2.89
N LEU A 51 -1.55 -5.28 2.50
CA LEU A 51 -1.50 -4.68 1.16
C LEU A 51 -1.36 -5.73 0.05
N ALA A 52 -0.55 -6.75 0.27
CA ALA A 52 -0.41 -7.86 -0.66
C ALA A 52 -1.77 -8.56 -0.85
N ASN A 53 -2.50 -8.83 0.23
CA ASN A 53 -3.83 -9.43 0.16
C ASN A 53 -4.82 -8.60 -0.66
N TYR A 54 -4.82 -7.27 -0.51
CA TYR A 54 -5.71 -6.38 -1.26
C TYR A 54 -5.30 -6.20 -2.73
N SER A 55 -4.05 -6.50 -3.07
CA SER A 55 -3.54 -6.36 -4.43
C SER A 55 -4.15 -7.38 -5.38
N LEU A 56 -4.53 -6.96 -6.60
CA LEU A 56 -5.00 -7.88 -7.64
C LEU A 56 -3.93 -8.93 -8.01
N PRO A 57 -4.33 -10.21 -8.18
CA PRO A 57 -3.48 -11.24 -8.75
C PRO A 57 -2.95 -10.88 -10.15
N ARG A 58 -1.77 -11.41 -10.51
CA ARG A 58 -1.14 -11.14 -11.81
C ARG A 58 -2.02 -11.50 -13.00
N GLU A 59 -2.80 -12.58 -12.88
CA GLU A 59 -3.68 -13.06 -13.94
C GLU A 59 -4.80 -12.05 -14.24
N GLU A 60 -5.41 -11.50 -13.19
CA GLU A 60 -6.47 -10.49 -13.31
C GLU A 60 -5.94 -9.16 -13.87
N ARG A 61 -4.69 -8.79 -13.53
CA ARG A 61 -4.03 -7.60 -14.09
C ARG A 61 -3.79 -7.67 -15.60
N ARG A 62 -3.84 -8.86 -16.22
CA ARG A 62 -3.71 -8.99 -17.68
C ARG A 62 -4.93 -8.44 -18.42
N ASN A 63 -6.08 -8.31 -17.74
CA ASN A 63 -7.26 -7.70 -18.33
C ASN A 63 -7.19 -6.17 -18.21
N ILE A 64 -6.46 -5.54 -19.14
CA ILE A 64 -6.20 -4.09 -19.16
C ILE A 64 -7.50 -3.28 -19.14
N SER A 65 -8.58 -3.78 -19.76
CA SER A 65 -9.87 -3.09 -19.76
C SER A 65 -10.46 -2.90 -18.36
N LYS A 66 -10.23 -3.86 -17.45
CA LYS A 66 -10.67 -3.77 -16.04
C LYS A 66 -9.84 -2.80 -15.20
N LEU A 67 -8.66 -2.41 -15.68
CA LEU A 67 -7.78 -1.46 -15.01
C LEU A 67 -8.05 -0.01 -15.44
N TYR A 68 -8.92 0.21 -16.42
CA TYR A 68 -9.28 1.54 -16.90
C TYR A 68 -10.57 2.03 -16.23
N ASN A 69 -10.47 2.43 -14.96
CA ASN A 69 -11.61 3.01 -14.25
C ASN A 69 -11.44 4.53 -14.17
N LYS A 70 -12.20 5.26 -14.99
CA LYS A 70 -12.11 6.72 -15.08
C LYS A 70 -12.94 7.39 -13.98
N TYR A 71 -12.29 8.23 -13.18
CA TYR A 71 -12.90 9.06 -12.15
C TYR A 71 -12.54 10.54 -12.39
N THR A 72 -13.21 11.43 -11.68
CA THR A 72 -12.68 12.77 -11.40
C THR A 72 -12.08 12.78 -10.01
N VAL A 73 -11.24 13.76 -9.69
CA VAL A 73 -10.70 13.93 -8.32
C VAL A 73 -11.84 14.04 -7.30
N GLN A 74 -12.91 14.76 -7.64
CA GLN A 74 -14.11 14.86 -6.80
C GLN A 74 -14.77 13.48 -6.55
N LYS A 75 -14.96 12.67 -7.59
CA LYS A 75 -15.53 11.32 -7.41
C LYS A 75 -14.62 10.39 -6.61
N LEU A 76 -13.31 10.56 -6.73
CA LEU A 76 -12.36 9.82 -5.89
C LEU A 76 -12.45 10.26 -4.43
N GLN A 77 -12.63 11.55 -4.17
CA GLN A 77 -12.85 12.09 -2.84
C GLN A 77 -14.14 11.58 -2.19
N GLU A 78 -15.22 11.41 -2.97
CA GLU A 78 -16.46 10.78 -2.51
C GLU A 78 -16.29 9.29 -2.23
N LEU A 79 -15.51 8.58 -3.07
CA LEU A 79 -15.25 7.15 -2.92
C LEU A 79 -14.38 6.85 -1.69
N VAL A 80 -13.38 7.68 -1.45
CA VAL A 80 -12.37 7.50 -0.40
C VAL A 80 -12.18 8.83 0.34
N PRO A 81 -13.12 9.19 1.25
CA PRO A 81 -13.10 10.46 1.96
C PRO A 81 -12.00 10.55 3.03
N GLN A 82 -11.39 9.42 3.40
CA GLN A 82 -10.36 9.33 4.44
C GLN A 82 -9.07 10.06 4.03
N ILE A 83 -8.85 10.26 2.72
CA ILE A 83 -7.65 10.88 2.16
C ILE A 83 -8.06 12.23 1.55
N ASP A 84 -7.33 13.29 1.88
CA ASP A 84 -7.45 14.59 1.23
C ASP A 84 -6.69 14.55 -0.12
N TRP A 85 -7.39 14.14 -1.17
CA TRP A 85 -6.80 13.94 -2.49
C TRP A 85 -6.35 15.25 -3.13
N MET A 86 -7.08 16.34 -2.86
CA MET A 86 -6.70 17.67 -3.34
C MET A 86 -5.39 18.11 -2.72
N LYS A 87 -5.22 17.96 -1.40
CA LYS A 87 -3.96 18.25 -0.73
C LYS A 87 -2.84 17.34 -1.20
N TYR A 88 -3.12 16.04 -1.35
CA TYR A 88 -2.13 15.07 -1.82
C TYR A 88 -1.59 15.42 -3.22
N PHE A 89 -2.47 15.62 -4.20
CA PHE A 89 -2.04 15.92 -5.56
C PHE A 89 -1.39 17.29 -5.68
N ASN A 90 -1.91 18.33 -5.02
CA ASN A 90 -1.32 19.67 -5.05
C ASN A 90 0.01 19.77 -4.28
N GLY A 91 0.25 18.86 -3.32
CA GLY A 91 1.54 18.75 -2.64
C GLY A 91 2.60 18.00 -3.47
N LEU A 92 2.16 17.15 -4.41
CA LEU A 92 3.04 16.32 -5.24
C LEU A 92 3.35 16.94 -6.61
N LEU A 93 2.38 17.64 -7.20
CA LEU A 93 2.45 18.13 -8.58
C LEU A 93 2.70 19.65 -8.61
N ASN A 94 3.51 20.07 -9.57
CA ASN A 94 3.86 21.49 -9.75
C ASN A 94 2.67 22.34 -10.23
N ASN A 95 1.74 21.73 -10.96
CA ASN A 95 0.56 22.41 -11.46
C ASN A 95 -0.63 22.08 -10.56
N PRO A 96 -1.47 23.08 -10.22
CA PRO A 96 -2.63 22.85 -9.38
C PRO A 96 -3.63 21.94 -10.10
N ILE A 97 -4.12 20.94 -9.36
CA ILE A 97 -5.19 20.05 -9.80
C ILE A 97 -6.55 20.64 -9.43
N LEU A 98 -7.50 20.57 -10.36
CA LEU A 98 -8.89 20.97 -10.14
C LEU A 98 -9.76 19.76 -9.75
N PRO A 99 -10.87 19.96 -9.01
CA PRO A 99 -11.75 18.85 -8.59
C PRO A 99 -12.34 18.02 -9.74
N ASN A 100 -12.52 18.63 -10.91
CA ASN A 100 -13.07 17.99 -12.10
C ASN A 100 -12.00 17.31 -12.98
N GLU A 101 -10.71 17.38 -12.61
CA GLU A 101 -9.66 16.74 -13.40
C GLU A 101 -9.88 15.22 -13.49
N PRO A 102 -9.78 14.62 -14.68
CA PRO A 102 -9.95 13.20 -14.86
C PRO A 102 -8.69 12.45 -14.43
N LEU A 103 -8.90 11.29 -13.81
CA LEU A 103 -7.84 10.37 -13.44
C LEU A 103 -8.30 8.93 -13.65
N ILE A 104 -7.35 8.02 -13.76
CA ILE A 104 -7.62 6.58 -13.89
C ILE A 104 -7.23 5.92 -12.58
N VAL A 105 -8.20 5.29 -11.93
CA VAL A 105 -7.97 4.47 -10.74
C VAL A 105 -7.84 3.02 -11.19
N SER A 106 -6.63 2.46 -11.17
CA SER A 106 -6.42 1.11 -11.72
C SER A 106 -7.17 0.03 -10.95
N VAL A 107 -7.20 0.13 -9.62
CA VAL A 107 -7.87 -0.85 -8.75
C VAL A 107 -8.63 -0.09 -7.65
N PRO A 108 -9.88 0.34 -7.89
CA PRO A 108 -10.62 1.12 -6.90
C PRO A 108 -10.78 0.41 -5.55
N ASP A 109 -11.07 -0.89 -5.56
CA ASP A 109 -11.21 -1.70 -4.33
C ASP A 109 -9.94 -1.70 -3.46
N PHE A 110 -8.76 -1.71 -4.09
CA PHE A 110 -7.50 -1.59 -3.37
C PHE A 110 -7.40 -0.25 -2.63
N VAL A 111 -7.76 0.85 -3.30
CA VAL A 111 -7.68 2.20 -2.70
C VAL A 111 -8.63 2.34 -1.52
N ILE A 112 -9.85 1.77 -1.63
CA ILE A 112 -10.84 1.76 -0.54
C ILE A 112 -10.27 0.98 0.66
N ARG A 113 -9.85 -0.28 0.46
CA ARG A 113 -9.31 -1.11 1.55
C ARG A 113 -8.04 -0.53 2.15
N PHE A 114 -7.19 0.08 1.34
CA PHE A 114 -5.99 0.78 1.80
C PHE A 114 -6.35 1.95 2.72
N ALA A 115 -7.33 2.77 2.34
CA ALA A 115 -7.77 3.90 3.13
C ALA A 115 -8.33 3.47 4.49
N ASP A 116 -9.08 2.37 4.52
CA ASP A 116 -9.55 1.79 5.78
C ASP A 116 -8.39 1.22 6.62
N LEU A 117 -7.40 0.59 5.99
CA LEU A 117 -6.24 0.05 6.69
C LEU A 117 -5.43 1.16 7.39
N ILE A 118 -5.15 2.27 6.70
CA ILE A 118 -4.33 3.37 7.26
C ILE A 118 -5.05 4.13 8.38
N LEU A 119 -6.39 4.16 8.40
CA LEU A 119 -7.12 4.73 9.52
C LEU A 119 -7.03 3.88 10.79
N ASN A 120 -6.93 2.57 10.62
CA ASN A 120 -6.88 1.60 11.71
C ASN A 120 -5.44 1.21 12.11
N THR A 121 -4.43 1.79 11.47
CA THR A 121 -3.02 1.55 11.76
C THR A 121 -2.47 2.73 12.56
N ASP A 122 -1.61 2.45 13.56
CA ASP A 122 -0.93 3.48 14.35
C ASP A 122 -0.03 4.36 13.44
N LYS A 123 0.07 5.65 13.75
CA LYS A 123 0.87 6.64 13.01
C LYS A 123 2.34 6.72 13.45
N ARG A 124 2.71 5.97 14.49
CA ARG A 124 4.02 5.98 15.14
C ARG A 124 5.21 5.95 14.18
#